data_AF-A0A7V6YZK8-F1
#
_entry.id   AF-A0A7V6YZK8-F1
#
_cell.length_a   1.000
_cell.length_b   1.000
_cell.length_c   1.000
_cell.angle_alpha   90.00
_cell.angle_beta   90.00
_cell.angle_gamma   90.00
#
_symmetry.space_group_name_H-M   'P 1'
#
loop_
_entity.id
_entity.type
_entity.pdbx_description
1 polymer ?
#
loop_
_entity_poly.entity_id
_entity_poly.type
_entity_poly.pdbx_seq_one_letter_code
_entity_poly.pdbx_strand_id
1 'polypeptide(L)' 'MENLKVKCPTCKRVGEWFATEYGPFCSKRCRLIDLGKWLSEEYAISESLHPEHVTQYEDSAGKQPDQTDEEGG' A
#
# COMPACT_ATOMS: atom_id res chain seq x y z
N MET A 1 -24.98 0.67 9.24
CA MET A 1 -23.53 0.45 9.08
C MET A 1 -22.86 1.08 10.28
N GLU A 2 -22.08 0.31 11.01
CA GLU A 2 -21.33 0.80 12.15
C GLU A 2 -20.00 1.38 11.66
N ASN A 3 -19.67 2.59 12.10
CA ASN A 3 -18.43 3.25 11.70
C ASN A 3 -17.26 2.65 12.49
N LEU A 4 -16.37 1.93 11.79
CA LEU A 4 -15.20 1.32 12.42
C LEU A 4 -14.23 2.41 12.91
N LYS A 5 -13.98 2.44 14.23
CA LYS A 5 -12.94 3.28 14.83
C LYS A 5 -11.56 2.62 14.66
N VAL A 6 -10.64 3.33 14.00
CA VAL A 6 -9.27 2.86 13.75
C VAL A 6 -8.22 3.88 14.18
N LYS A 7 -7.01 3.40 14.43
CA LYS A 7 -5.84 4.26 14.69
C LYS A 7 -5.32 4.82 13.37
N CYS A 8 -5.11 6.12 13.30
CA CYS A 8 -4.37 6.73 12.19
C CYS A 8 -2.95 6.13 12.15
N PRO A 9 -2.50 5.57 11.01
CA PRO A 9 -1.19 4.90 10.94
C PRO A 9 -0.02 5.83 11.31
N THR A 10 -0.13 7.12 11.00
CA THR A 10 0.93 8.11 11.22
C THR A 10 0.99 8.61 12.66
N CYS A 11 -0.11 9.16 13.19
CA CYS A 11 -0.13 9.85 14.50
C CYS A 11 -0.80 9.05 15.63
N LYS A 12 -1.33 7.86 15.30
CA LYS A 12 -1.97 6.91 16.23
C LYS A 12 -3.28 7.38 16.88
N ARG A 13 -3.83 8.53 16.49
CA ARG A 13 -5.15 9.01 16.94
C ARG A 13 -6.27 8.05 16.51
N VAL A 14 -7.15 7.68 17.43
CA VAL A 14 -8.31 6.82 17.16
C VAL A 14 -9.50 7.65 16.66
N GLY A 15 -10.18 7.18 15.62
CA GLY A 15 -11.42 7.79 15.13
C GLY A 15 -12.00 7.07 13.92
N GLU A 16 -13.12 7.59 13.42
CA GLU A 16 -13.89 7.03 12.31
C GLU A 16 -13.33 7.52 10.97
N TRP A 17 -12.06 7.19 10.69
CA TRP A 17 -11.33 7.80 9.57
C TRP A 17 -11.72 7.25 8.20
N PHE A 18 -12.26 6.04 8.12
CA PHE A 18 -12.66 5.42 6.85
C PHE A 18 -13.78 6.17 6.12
N ALA A 19 -14.59 6.95 6.84
CA ALA A 19 -15.63 7.78 6.22
C ALA A 19 -15.08 9.09 5.63
N THR A 20 -13.79 9.39 5.82
CA THR A 20 -13.15 10.63 5.35
C THR A 20 -12.37 10.42 4.05
N GLU A 21 -12.15 11.49 3.28
CA GLU A 21 -11.35 11.48 2.03
C GLU A 21 -9.91 10.96 2.26
N TYR A 22 -9.41 11.07 3.48
CA TYR A 22 -8.05 10.66 3.84
C TYR A 22 -8.00 9.35 4.60
N GLY A 23 -9.10 8.61 4.74
CA GLY A 23 -9.13 7.32 5.43
C GLY A 23 -8.07 6.36 4.88
N PRO A 24 -7.31 5.64 5.75
CA PRO A 24 -7.44 5.50 7.21
C PRO A 24 -6.73 6.58 8.06
N PHE A 25 -6.31 7.71 7.46
CA PHE A 25 -5.59 8.78 8.13
C PHE A 25 -6.51 9.87 8.67
N CYS A 26 -6.11 10.54 9.76
CA CYS A 26 -6.92 11.61 10.35
C CYS A 26 -6.84 12.95 9.58
N SER A 27 -5.93 13.09 8.61
CA SER A 27 -5.77 14.30 7.80
C SER A 27 -4.89 14.06 6.57
N LYS A 28 -4.97 14.96 5.58
CA LYS A 28 -4.07 15.02 4.41
C LYS A 28 -2.59 15.00 4.82
N ARG A 29 -2.22 15.74 5.88
CA ARG A 29 -0.83 15.77 6.40
C ARG A 29 -0.35 14.38 6.82
N CYS A 30 -1.17 13.61 7.55
CA CYS A 30 -0.78 12.28 7.98
C CYS A 30 -0.58 11.32 6.80
N ARG A 31 -1.50 11.35 5.81
CA ARG A 31 -1.37 10.58 4.57
C ARG A 31 -0.06 10.88 3.83
N LEU A 32 0.31 12.16 3.71
CA LEU A 32 1.53 12.57 3.02
C LEU A 32 2.80 12.19 3.79
N ILE A 33 2.80 12.26 5.12
CA ILE A 33 3.94 11.82 5.94
C ILE A 33 4.14 10.31 5.76
N ASP A 34 3.07 9.53 5.81
CA ASP A 34 3.16 8.07 5.64
C ASP A 34 3.73 7.70 4.27
N LEU A 35 3.27 8.37 3.21
CA LEU A 35 3.87 8.24 1.87
C LEU A 35 5.35 8.62 1.85
N GLY A 36 5.72 9.71 2.53
CA GLY A 36 7.11 10.15 2.63
C GLY A 36 8.02 9.09 3.26
N LYS A 37 7.52 8.37 4.28
CA LYS A 37 8.27 7.27 4.93
C LYS A 37 8.52 6.09 4.00
N TRP A 38 7.55 5.74 3.17
CA TRP A 38 7.74 4.72 2.13
C TRP A 38 8.78 5.14 1.11
N LEU A 39 8.67 6.37 0.59
CA LEU A 39 9.60 6.91 -0.40
C LEU A 39 11.02 7.09 0.15
N SER A 40 11.15 7.25 1.47
CA SER A 40 12.44 7.42 2.16
C SER A 40 12.98 6.10 2.71
N GLU A 41 12.37 4.97 2.35
CA GLU A 41 12.75 3.62 2.81
C GLU A 41 12.78 3.46 4.35
N GLU A 42 12.06 4.31 5.09
CA GLU A 42 11.94 4.19 6.55
C GLU A 42 11.09 2.97 6.95
N TYR A 43 10.17 2.57 6.07
CA TYR A 43 9.46 1.31 6.20
C TYR A 43 10.16 0.25 5.36
N ALA A 44 10.76 -0.71 6.05
CA ALA A 44 11.43 -1.85 5.43
C ALA A 44 10.92 -3.15 6.04
N ILE A 45 10.75 -4.17 5.19
CA ILE A 45 10.51 -5.55 5.62
C ILE A 45 11.88 -6.22 5.71
N SER A 46 12.31 -6.56 6.93
CA SER A 46 13.65 -7.11 7.19
C SER A 46 13.75 -8.63 7.04
N GLU A 47 12.64 -9.30 6.75
CA GLU A 47 12.62 -10.75 6.60
C GLU A 47 13.35 -11.17 5.31
N SER A 48 14.15 -12.23 5.42
CA SER A 48 14.87 -12.76 4.26
C SER A 48 13.90 -13.47 3.31
N LEU A 49 14.06 -13.24 2.01
CA LEU A 49 13.30 -13.98 1.01
C LEU A 49 13.72 -15.45 1.04
N HIS A 50 12.77 -16.33 1.29
CA HIS A 50 12.95 -17.77 1.23
C HIS A 50 12.32 -18.28 -0.07
N PRO A 51 12.91 -19.27 -0.77
CA PRO A 51 12.44 -19.70 -2.09
C PRO A 51 10.96 -20.07 -2.15
N GLU A 52 10.41 -20.66 -1.09
CA GLU A 52 8.99 -20.99 -0.95
C GLU A 52 8.04 -19.78 -0.95
N HIS A 53 8.54 -18.56 -0.67
CA HIS A 53 7.74 -17.34 -0.69
C HIS A 53 7.53 -16.80 -2.12
N VAL A 54 8.37 -17.20 -3.08
CA VAL A 54 8.32 -16.71 -4.45
C VAL A 54 7.77 -17.75 -5.44
N THR A 55 7.81 -19.04 -5.09
CA THR A 55 7.32 -20.14 -5.93
C THR A 55 5.85 -20.02 -6.34
N GLN A 56 5.03 -19.32 -5.54
CA GLN A 56 3.61 -19.11 -5.86
C GLN A 56 3.38 -18.23 -7.11
N TYR A 57 4.37 -17.42 -7.50
CA TYR A 57 4.27 -16.50 -8.62
C TYR A 57 4.97 -17.02 -9.89
N GLU A 58 5.74 -18.11 -9.80
CA GLU A 58 6.47 -18.68 -10.93
C GLU A 58 5.53 -19.25 -12.00
N ASP A 59 4.36 -19.75 -11.61
CA ASP A 59 3.32 -20.23 -12.53
C ASP A 59 2.64 -19.10 -13.35
N SER A 60 2.93 -17.83 -13.04
CA SER A 60 2.43 -16.67 -13.77
C SER A 60 3.44 -16.03 -14.73
N ALA A 61 4.64 -16.62 -14.87
CA ALA A 61 5.72 -16.16 -15.75
C ALA A 61 5.39 -16.13 -17.26
N GLY A 62 4.16 -16.45 -17.66
CA GLY A 62 3.66 -16.36 -19.03
C GLY A 62 2.89 -15.08 -19.39
N LYS A 63 2.53 -14.22 -18.42
CA LYS A 63 1.83 -12.96 -18.73
C LYS A 63 2.71 -11.78 -18.34
N GLN A 64 3.48 -11.28 -19.30
CA GLN A 64 4.12 -9.97 -19.17
C GLN A 64 3.02 -8.93 -18.90
N PRO A 65 3.08 -8.16 -17.80
CA PRO A 65 2.10 -7.11 -17.49
C PRO A 65 2.37 -5.80 -18.26
N ASP A 66 3.42 -5.76 -19.09
CA ASP A 66 3.92 -4.56 -19.78
C ASP A 66 3.81 -4.69 -21.31
N GLN A 67 2.63 -5.04 -21.83
CA GLN A 67 2.31 -4.76 -23.23
C GLN A 67 1.56 -3.43 -23.24
N THR A 68 2.28 -2.34 -23.46
CA THR A 68 1.68 -1.17 -24.11
C THR A 68 1.23 -1.61 -25.49
N ASP A 69 -0.07 -1.58 -25.75
CA ASP A 69 -0.62 -1.74 -27.10
C ASP A 69 -0.10 -0.58 -27.96
N GLU A 70 1.04 -0.76 -28.64
CA GLU A 70 1.47 0.13 -29.71
C GLU A 70 0.88 -0.31 -31.06
N GLU A 71 0.33 0.69 -31.73
CA GLU A 71 0.01 0.84 -33.15
C GLU A 71 -1.34 0.36 -33.70
N GLY A 72 -2.14 1.38 -34.07
CA GLY A 72 -3.11 1.30 -35.15
C GLY A 72 -3.37 2.69 -35.76
N GLY A 73 -2.60 3.03 -36.81
CA GLY A 73 -3.04 3.78 -38.00
C GLY A 73 -3.42 5.26 -37.88
#